data_AF-A0A972IMV5-F1
#
_entry.id   AF-A0A972IMV5-F1
#
_cell.length_a   1.000
_cell.length_b   1.000
_cell.length_c   1.000
_cell.angle_alpha   90.00
_cell.angle_beta   90.00
_cell.angle_gamma   90.00
#
_symmetry.space_group_name_H-M   'P 1'
#
loop_
_entity.id
_entity.type
_entity.pdbx_description
1 polymer ?
#
loop_
_entity_poly.entity_id
_entity_poly.type
_entity_poly.pdbx_seq_one_letter_code
_entity_poly.pdbx_strand_id
1 'polypeptide(L)'
;MALLDAFVEENPGGFRETDLSNVLLWRHFVHTDFVIERALAKCTVFLTEDKPPRAYGVLGLTQEFDDMLPCPMPVFVNAVLLPWKGRIICDGLMSICNVILGPGIRAELKDVYRRAKAAGIVMSLEPGWRPELPHVRQRPKTPAIQRFLQKTCPATLTEFKERFGMPAWQLNGEAAREFGPWDVGGSPVLDFDALAVYANIIRNRVLHVYARNDRIVYATVTRQVAWSKADCKPLPGHTLMP
;
A
#
# COMPACT_ATOMS: atom_id res chain seq x y z
N MET A 1 47.17 5.40 13.17
CA MET A 1 46.34 4.46 12.38
C MET A 1 44.89 4.58 12.81
N ALA A 2 43.93 4.44 11.89
CA ALA A 2 42.52 4.40 12.26
C ALA A 2 42.21 3.07 12.95
N LEU A 3 41.33 3.07 13.96
CA LEU A 3 40.99 1.90 14.79
C LEU A 3 40.63 0.65 13.97
N LEU A 4 39.88 0.82 12.88
CA LEU A 4 39.49 -0.27 11.98
C LEU A 4 40.68 -0.91 11.26
N ASP A 5 41.70 -0.13 10.86
CA ASP A 5 42.89 -0.71 10.20
C ASP A 5 43.67 -1.58 11.18
N ALA A 6 43.86 -1.08 12.41
CA ALA A 6 44.58 -1.80 13.45
C ALA A 6 43.86 -3.11 13.82
N PHE A 7 42.53 -3.09 13.95
CA PHE A 7 41.75 -4.28 14.25
C PHE A 7 41.87 -5.35 13.14
N VAL A 8 41.86 -4.93 11.88
CA VAL A 8 41.96 -5.84 10.73
C VAL A 8 43.37 -6.41 10.61
N GLU A 9 44.41 -5.61 10.88
CA GLU A 9 45.80 -6.04 10.87
C GLU A 9 46.14 -6.98 12.02
N GLU A 10 45.71 -6.65 13.24
CA GLU A 10 45.93 -7.48 14.44
C GLU A 10 45.14 -8.80 14.36
N ASN A 11 43.96 -8.76 13.75
CA ASN A 11 43.02 -9.89 13.63
C ASN A 11 42.92 -10.73 14.92
N PRO A 12 42.57 -10.11 16.07
CA PRO A 12 42.65 -10.77 17.38
C PRO A 12 41.72 -11.99 17.50
N GLY A 13 40.67 -12.05 16.68
CA GLY A 13 39.71 -13.15 16.64
C GLY A 13 39.98 -14.23 15.58
N GLY A 14 41.07 -14.13 14.81
CA GLY A 14 41.38 -15.10 13.75
C GLY A 14 40.31 -15.19 12.65
N PHE A 15 39.67 -14.07 12.32
CA PHE A 15 38.61 -14.01 11.31
C PHE A 15 39.16 -14.28 9.90
N ARG A 16 38.28 -14.76 9.02
CA ARG A 16 38.60 -14.99 7.61
C ARG A 16 38.78 -13.66 6.90
N GLU A 17 39.64 -13.63 5.89
CA GLU A 17 39.91 -12.44 5.08
C GLU A 17 38.64 -11.84 4.45
N THR A 18 37.70 -12.68 4.03
CA THR A 18 36.39 -12.23 3.53
C THR A 18 35.55 -11.51 4.58
N ASP A 19 35.65 -11.92 5.85
CA ASP A 19 34.91 -11.28 6.95
C ASP A 19 35.59 -9.96 7.33
N LEU A 20 36.92 -9.94 7.41
CA LEU A 20 37.70 -8.72 7.61
C LEU A 20 37.47 -7.68 6.52
N SER A 21 37.34 -8.12 5.26
CA SER A 21 37.00 -7.25 4.13
C SER A 21 35.61 -6.61 4.30
N ASN A 22 34.64 -7.33 4.86
CA ASN A 22 33.33 -6.76 5.21
C ASN A 22 33.44 -5.73 6.35
N VAL A 23 34.29 -5.98 7.35
CA VAL A 23 34.54 -5.02 8.44
C VAL A 23 35.20 -3.74 7.92
N LEU A 24 36.12 -3.83 6.95
CA LEU A 24 36.72 -2.65 6.33
C LEU A 24 35.67 -1.76 5.64
N LEU A 25 34.61 -2.36 5.07
CA LEU A 25 33.52 -1.60 4.46
C LEU A 25 32.78 -0.74 5.49
N TRP A 26 32.86 -1.02 6.79
CA TRP A 26 32.22 -0.22 7.83
C TRP A 26 32.70 1.23 7.87
N ARG A 27 33.81 1.57 7.20
CA ARG A 27 34.22 2.96 6.92
C ARG A 27 33.17 3.78 6.17
N HIS A 28 32.27 3.12 5.44
CA HIS A 28 31.18 3.74 4.70
C HIS A 28 29.87 3.79 5.51
N PHE A 29 29.94 3.69 6.84
CA PHE A 29 28.77 3.81 7.70
C PHE A 29 28.06 5.15 7.50
N VAL A 30 26.77 5.16 7.83
CA VAL A 30 25.96 6.39 7.88
C VAL A 30 25.41 6.52 9.29
N HIS A 31 25.82 7.57 9.99
CA HIS A 31 25.30 7.95 11.31
C HIS A 31 24.57 9.28 11.19
N THR A 32 23.28 9.28 11.51
CA THR A 32 22.44 10.48 11.47
C THR A 32 21.12 10.19 12.19
N ASP A 33 20.31 11.23 12.32
CA ASP A 33 18.89 11.09 12.62
C ASP A 33 18.14 10.58 11.38
N PHE A 34 17.24 9.64 11.63
CA PHE A 34 16.38 9.00 10.65
C PHE A 34 14.93 9.03 11.09
N VAL A 35 14.04 8.91 10.13
CA VAL A 35 12.67 8.46 10.34
C VAL A 35 12.54 7.04 9.85
N ILE A 36 12.25 6.10 10.75
CA ILE A 36 11.77 4.79 10.37
C ILE A 36 10.33 4.95 9.92
N GLU A 37 10.10 4.97 8.61
CA GLU A 37 8.77 5.25 8.06
C GLU A 37 7.91 4.00 7.94
N ARG A 38 8.47 2.89 7.45
CA ARG A 38 7.71 1.65 7.29
C ARG A 38 8.56 0.41 7.07
N ALA A 39 8.01 -0.73 7.45
CA ALA A 39 8.42 -2.03 6.95
C ALA A 39 7.91 -2.28 5.53
N LEU A 40 8.77 -2.90 4.72
CA LEU A 40 8.46 -3.52 3.44
C LEU A 40 8.78 -5.01 3.55
N ALA A 41 8.26 -5.82 2.64
CA ALA A 41 8.44 -7.28 2.65
C ALA A 41 9.91 -7.78 2.66
N LYS A 42 10.89 -6.91 2.37
CA LYS A 42 12.32 -7.28 2.33
C LYS A 42 13.22 -6.42 3.22
N CYS A 43 12.72 -5.32 3.77
CA CYS A 43 13.54 -4.37 4.53
C CYS A 43 12.66 -3.34 5.24
N THR A 44 13.23 -2.66 6.24
CA THR A 44 12.61 -1.48 6.87
C THR A 44 13.22 -0.21 6.30
N VAL A 45 12.38 0.79 6.04
CA VAL A 45 12.82 2.04 5.40
C VAL A 45 13.19 3.09 6.44
N PHE A 46 14.45 3.51 6.41
CA PHE A 46 15.01 4.62 7.17
C PHE A 46 15.14 5.83 6.23
N LEU A 47 14.49 6.94 6.56
CA LEU A 47 14.52 8.17 5.78
C LEU A 47 15.43 9.20 6.43
N THR A 48 16.25 9.87 5.64
CA THR A 48 16.99 11.04 6.08
C THR A 48 16.21 12.32 5.78
N GLU A 49 16.54 13.38 6.52
CA GLU A 49 16.02 14.73 6.30
C GLU A 49 16.84 15.53 5.25
N ASP A 50 17.72 14.85 4.52
CA ASP A 50 18.54 15.47 3.48
C ASP A 50 17.70 16.17 2.40
N LYS A 51 18.33 17.11 1.67
CA LYS A 51 17.75 17.76 0.50
C LYS A 51 18.61 17.45 -0.73
N PRO A 52 18.22 16.50 -1.60
CA PRO A 52 16.98 15.70 -1.58
C PRO A 52 17.01 14.55 -0.54
N PRO A 53 15.84 14.10 -0.06
CA PRO A 53 15.76 13.07 0.97
C PRO A 53 16.18 11.70 0.42
N ARG A 54 16.85 10.89 1.26
CA ARG A 54 17.29 9.53 0.91
C ARG A 54 16.51 8.52 1.72
N ALA A 55 16.24 7.36 1.10
CA ALA A 55 15.60 6.22 1.74
C ALA A 55 16.59 5.06 1.77
N TYR A 56 16.87 4.51 2.94
CA TYR A 56 17.73 3.34 3.14
C TYR A 56 16.87 2.13 3.48
N GLY A 57 17.10 1.02 2.79
CA GLY A 57 16.49 -0.28 3.10
C GLY A 57 17.38 -1.04 4.07
N VAL A 58 16.98 -1.08 5.33
CA VAL A 58 17.76 -1.62 6.45
C VAL A 58 17.19 -2.96 6.88
N LEU A 59 18.06 -3.92 7.17
CA LEU A 59 17.73 -5.20 7.75
C LEU A 59 17.97 -5.19 9.26
N GLY A 60 17.05 -5.79 10.02
CA GLY A 60 17.29 -6.14 11.40
C GLY A 60 18.30 -7.29 11.49
N LEU A 61 19.11 -7.32 12.55
CA LEU A 61 20.10 -8.37 12.77
C LEU A 61 19.45 -9.68 13.23
N THR A 62 18.63 -9.59 14.28
CA THR A 62 18.04 -10.75 14.95
C THR A 62 16.51 -10.69 14.99
N GLN A 63 15.93 -9.48 14.94
CA GLN A 63 14.50 -9.23 15.05
C GLN A 63 14.08 -8.21 14.00
N GLU A 64 12.81 -8.22 13.62
CA GLU A 64 12.23 -7.17 12.77
C GLU A 64 12.10 -5.87 13.58
N PHE A 65 12.28 -4.71 12.95
CA PHE A 65 12.17 -3.42 13.64
C PHE A 65 10.76 -3.18 14.19
N ASP A 66 9.73 -3.77 13.59
CA ASP A 66 8.33 -3.64 14.04
C ASP A 66 8.13 -4.20 15.46
N ASP A 67 8.90 -5.22 15.85
CA ASP A 67 8.86 -5.82 17.19
C ASP A 67 9.66 -5.01 18.22
N MET A 68 10.68 -4.27 17.77
CA MET A 68 11.57 -3.50 18.64
C MET A 68 11.03 -2.09 18.95
N LEU A 69 10.12 -1.56 18.12
CA LEU A 69 9.65 -0.18 18.24
C LEU A 69 8.52 -0.07 19.27
N PRO A 70 8.59 0.92 20.19
CA PRO A 70 7.59 1.11 21.24
C PRO A 70 6.28 1.73 20.72
N CYS A 71 6.26 2.18 19.46
CA CYS A 71 5.09 2.80 18.86
C CYS A 71 5.02 2.52 17.34
N PRO A 72 3.82 2.62 16.74
CA PRO A 72 3.67 2.41 15.30
C PRO A 72 4.41 3.47 14.48
N MET A 73 5.13 3.01 13.45
CA MET A 73 5.80 3.86 12.48
C MET A 73 4.84 4.90 11.84
N PRO A 74 5.34 6.08 11.41
CA PRO A 74 6.73 6.54 11.52
C PRO A 74 7.24 6.81 12.94
N VAL A 75 8.55 6.58 13.15
CA VAL A 75 9.28 6.86 14.41
C VAL A 75 10.60 7.56 14.12
N PHE A 76 10.93 8.61 14.87
CA PHE A 76 12.23 9.28 14.80
C PHE A 76 13.27 8.51 15.61
N VAL A 77 14.44 8.27 15.02
CA VAL A 77 15.54 7.53 15.65
C VAL A 77 16.87 8.15 15.29
N ASN A 78 17.84 8.09 16.20
CA ASN A 78 19.26 8.22 15.87
C ASN A 78 19.85 6.82 15.79
N ALA A 79 20.54 6.49 14.69
CA ALA A 79 21.07 5.14 14.46
C ALA A 79 22.34 5.17 13.61
N VAL A 80 23.13 4.11 13.68
CA VAL A 80 24.23 3.86 12.75
C VAL A 80 23.85 2.75 11.78
N LEU A 81 23.91 3.06 10.49
CA LEU A 81 23.74 2.10 9.40
C LEU A 81 25.10 1.62 8.91
N LEU A 82 25.29 0.31 8.90
CA LEU A 82 26.54 -0.34 8.49
C LEU A 82 26.34 -1.16 7.21
N PRO A 83 27.32 -1.14 6.28
CA PRO A 83 27.37 -2.11 5.19
C PRO A 83 27.67 -3.51 5.71
N TRP A 84 26.94 -4.49 5.20
CA TRP A 84 27.18 -5.90 5.49
C TRP A 84 26.75 -6.77 4.32
N LYS A 85 27.70 -7.41 3.63
CA LYS A 85 27.44 -8.39 2.56
C LYS A 85 26.43 -7.89 1.49
N GLY A 86 26.64 -6.68 0.96
CA GLY A 86 25.78 -6.06 -0.04
C GLY A 86 24.40 -5.63 0.48
N ARG A 87 24.26 -5.47 1.79
CA ARG A 87 23.05 -5.00 2.50
C ARG A 87 23.41 -3.92 3.51
N ILE A 88 22.39 -3.31 4.08
CA ILE A 88 22.51 -2.34 5.17
C ILE A 88 21.89 -2.93 6.42
N ILE A 89 22.62 -2.91 7.52
CA ILE A 89 22.18 -3.33 8.86
C ILE A 89 22.24 -2.14 9.82
N CYS A 90 21.47 -2.20 10.91
CA CYS A 90 21.70 -1.32 12.06
C CYS A 90 22.76 -1.95 12.97
N ASP A 91 23.59 -1.13 13.61
CA ASP A 91 24.55 -1.56 14.63
C ASP A 91 23.91 -2.11 15.94
N GLY A 92 22.59 -2.01 16.06
CA GLY A 92 21.83 -2.40 17.25
C GLY A 92 21.79 -1.34 18.35
N LEU A 93 22.51 -0.22 18.20
CA LEU A 93 22.53 0.88 19.14
C LEU A 93 21.69 2.03 18.58
N MET A 94 20.37 1.88 18.69
CA MET A 94 19.41 2.85 18.18
C MET A 94 18.74 3.61 19.33
N SER A 95 18.77 4.94 19.25
CA SER A 95 18.07 5.82 20.19
C SER A 95 16.75 6.27 19.59
N ILE A 96 15.64 5.87 20.20
CA ILE A 96 14.29 6.24 19.75
C ILE A 96 13.87 7.57 20.37
N CYS A 97 13.44 8.52 19.55
CA CYS A 97 12.86 9.77 20.03
C CYS A 97 11.42 9.50 20.51
N ASN A 98 11.15 9.81 21.78
CA ASN A 98 9.84 9.58 22.40
C ASN A 98 8.82 10.68 22.02
N VAL A 99 8.46 10.74 20.73
CA VAL A 99 7.52 11.73 20.19
C VAL A 99 6.42 11.01 19.41
N ILE A 100 5.15 11.39 19.67
CA ILE A 100 4.00 10.89 18.92
C ILE A 100 3.74 11.80 17.73
N LEU A 101 3.78 11.23 16.53
CA LEU A 101 3.55 11.97 15.28
C LEU A 101 2.05 12.14 15.00
N GLY A 102 1.61 13.39 14.83
CA GLY A 102 0.24 13.72 14.43
C GLY A 102 -0.04 13.51 12.93
N PRO A 103 -1.30 13.59 12.48
CA PRO A 103 -1.68 13.33 11.09
C PRO A 103 -0.98 14.21 10.04
N GLY A 104 -0.72 15.49 10.36
CA GLY A 104 -0.07 16.44 9.44
C GLY A 104 1.36 16.02 9.10
N ILE A 105 2.22 15.85 10.10
CA ILE A 105 3.61 15.43 9.89
C ILE A 105 3.70 14.03 9.28
N ARG A 106 2.78 13.11 9.62
CA ARG A 106 2.71 11.78 8.96
C ARG A 106 2.42 11.90 7.46
N ALA A 107 1.55 12.83 7.06
CA ALA A 107 1.28 13.08 5.63
C ALA A 107 2.51 13.64 4.91
N GLU A 108 3.22 14.57 5.56
CA GLU A 108 4.46 15.14 5.03
C GLU A 108 5.56 14.08 4.86
N LEU A 109 5.82 13.26 5.89
CA LEU A 109 6.80 12.17 5.85
C LEU A 109 6.48 11.13 4.77
N LYS A 110 5.20 10.86 4.53
CA LYS A 110 4.77 9.99 3.43
C LYS A 110 5.11 10.58 2.07
N ASP A 111 5.05 11.89 1.90
CA ASP A 111 5.43 12.56 0.66
C ASP A 111 6.96 12.64 0.52
N VAL A 112 7.70 12.85 1.61
CA VAL A 112 9.16 12.71 1.67
C VAL A 112 9.57 11.31 1.21
N TYR A 113 8.95 10.26 1.78
CA TYR A 113 9.17 8.87 1.36
C TYR A 113 8.90 8.64 -0.12
N ARG A 114 7.79 9.18 -0.66
CA ARG A 114 7.46 9.04 -2.09
C ARG A 114 8.54 9.63 -2.99
N ARG A 115 9.08 10.81 -2.64
CA ARG A 115 10.17 11.46 -3.38
C ARG A 115 11.46 10.66 -3.29
N ALA A 116 11.86 10.24 -2.08
CA ALA A 116 13.06 9.43 -1.87
C ALA A 116 12.96 8.08 -2.62
N LYS A 117 11.81 7.41 -2.54
CA LYS A 117 11.54 6.16 -3.26
C LYS A 117 11.61 6.32 -4.77
N ALA A 118 11.17 7.45 -5.32
CA ALA A 118 11.23 7.73 -6.76
C ALA A 118 12.67 7.81 -7.27
N ALA A 119 13.61 8.26 -6.42
CA ALA A 119 15.05 8.25 -6.70
C ALA A 119 15.70 6.86 -6.51
N GLY A 120 14.96 5.89 -5.95
CA GLY A 120 15.44 4.56 -5.61
C GLY A 120 15.82 4.43 -4.13
N ILE A 121 15.51 3.27 -3.55
CA ILE A 121 15.85 2.97 -2.15
C ILE A 121 17.29 2.46 -2.11
N VAL A 122 18.11 3.06 -1.26
CA VAL A 122 19.50 2.67 -1.01
C VAL A 122 19.54 1.32 -0.30
N MET A 123 20.03 0.28 -0.98
CA MET A 123 20.06 -1.09 -0.45
C MET A 123 21.46 -1.57 -0.06
N SER A 124 22.51 -0.81 -0.38
CA SER A 124 23.90 -1.07 0.03
C SER A 124 24.66 0.25 0.19
N LEU A 125 25.60 0.29 1.13
CA LEU A 125 26.54 1.40 1.33
C LEU A 125 27.91 1.13 0.68
N GLU A 126 28.06 -0.01 0.00
CA GLU A 126 29.32 -0.39 -0.62
C GLU A 126 29.68 0.54 -1.81
N PRO A 127 30.98 0.83 -2.03
CA PRO A 127 31.43 1.66 -3.14
C PRO A 127 30.92 1.16 -4.50
N GLY A 128 30.45 2.08 -5.33
CA GLY A 128 29.97 1.77 -6.69
C GLY A 128 28.55 1.21 -6.75
N TRP A 129 27.88 1.00 -5.62
CA TRP A 129 26.46 0.64 -5.62
C TRP A 129 25.61 1.75 -6.27
N ARG A 130 24.62 1.35 -7.06
CA ARG A 130 23.68 2.26 -7.72
C ARG A 130 22.24 1.84 -7.41
N PRO A 131 21.33 2.81 -7.22
CA PRO A 131 19.92 2.51 -7.01
C PRO A 131 19.32 1.85 -8.24
N GLU A 132 18.66 0.71 -8.00
CA GLU A 132 17.69 0.21 -8.95
C GLU A 132 16.53 1.21 -9.02
N LEU A 133 16.32 1.79 -10.20
CA LEU A 133 15.18 2.66 -10.41
C LEU A 133 13.90 1.86 -10.15
N PRO A 134 12.93 2.44 -9.41
CA PRO A 134 11.69 1.75 -9.14
C PRO A 134 11.04 1.36 -10.46
N HIS A 135 10.78 0.06 -10.63
CA HIS A 135 10.04 -0.43 -11.77
C HIS A 135 8.69 0.28 -11.81
N VAL A 136 8.44 1.04 -12.88
CA VAL A 136 7.16 1.71 -13.08
C VAL A 136 6.11 0.61 -13.14
N ARG A 137 5.31 0.48 -12.07
CA ARG A 137 4.12 -0.38 -12.10
C ARG A 137 3.23 0.18 -13.20
N GLN A 138 3.23 -0.47 -14.36
CA GLN A 138 2.29 -0.15 -15.42
C GLN A 138 0.89 -0.32 -14.82
N ARG A 139 0.10 0.76 -14.81
CA ARG A 139 -1.31 0.64 -14.46
C ARG A 139 -1.89 -0.38 -15.44
N PRO A 140 -2.54 -1.46 -14.94
CA PRO A 140 -3.12 -2.43 -15.84
C PRO A 140 -4.07 -1.71 -16.80
N LYS A 141 -3.91 -1.96 -18.10
CA LYS A 141 -4.70 -1.31 -19.17
C LYS A 141 -6.21 -1.47 -18.96
N THR A 142 -6.61 -2.57 -18.31
CA THR A 142 -7.99 -2.87 -17.94
C THR A 142 -8.20 -2.60 -16.44
N PRO A 143 -9.19 -1.78 -16.05
CA PRO A 143 -9.55 -1.59 -14.65
C PRO A 143 -9.85 -2.95 -13.98
N ALA A 144 -9.43 -3.13 -12.73
CA ALA A 144 -9.60 -4.38 -11.99
C ALA A 144 -11.06 -4.89 -11.99
N ILE A 145 -12.02 -3.97 -12.05
CA ILE A 145 -13.46 -4.26 -12.14
C ILE A 145 -13.82 -4.95 -13.46
N GLN A 146 -13.33 -4.44 -14.58
CA GLN A 146 -13.62 -5.04 -15.89
C GLN A 146 -12.96 -6.42 -16.01
N ARG A 147 -11.77 -6.61 -15.42
CA ARG A 147 -11.14 -7.94 -15.32
C ARG A 147 -11.94 -8.90 -14.43
N PHE A 148 -12.47 -8.43 -13.30
CA PHE A 148 -13.35 -9.22 -12.43
C PHE A 148 -14.61 -9.69 -13.18
N LEU A 149 -15.30 -8.75 -13.83
CA LEU A 149 -16.50 -9.02 -14.63
C LEU A 149 -16.23 -10.01 -15.78
N GLN A 150 -15.06 -9.93 -16.41
CA GLN A 150 -14.72 -10.74 -17.58
C GLN A 150 -14.14 -12.13 -17.28
N LYS A 151 -13.39 -12.31 -16.17
CA LYS A 151 -12.63 -13.54 -15.92
C LYS A 151 -13.08 -14.33 -14.71
N THR A 152 -13.81 -13.72 -13.79
CA THR A 152 -14.02 -14.31 -12.45
C THR A 152 -15.45 -14.17 -11.95
N CYS A 153 -16.30 -13.42 -12.65
CA CYS A 153 -17.74 -13.38 -12.38
C CYS A 153 -18.33 -14.77 -12.63
N PRO A 154 -18.91 -15.43 -11.61
CA PRO A 154 -19.64 -16.67 -11.77
C PRO A 154 -20.74 -16.57 -12.85
N ALA A 155 -21.14 -17.71 -13.39
CA ALA A 155 -22.15 -17.75 -14.45
C ALA A 155 -23.57 -17.57 -13.90
N THR A 156 -23.79 -17.98 -12.64
CA THR A 156 -25.09 -17.94 -11.99
C THR A 156 -25.09 -17.11 -10.71
N LEU A 157 -26.28 -16.64 -10.32
CA LEU A 157 -26.46 -15.85 -9.11
C LEU A 157 -26.31 -16.73 -7.87
N THR A 158 -26.69 -18.01 -7.96
CA THR A 158 -26.44 -19.02 -6.91
C THR A 158 -24.96 -19.17 -6.60
N GLU A 159 -24.11 -19.45 -7.61
CA GLU A 159 -22.65 -19.55 -7.44
C GLU A 159 -22.05 -18.22 -6.93
N PHE A 160 -22.61 -17.10 -7.39
CA PHE A 160 -22.20 -15.78 -6.92
C PHE A 160 -22.43 -15.61 -5.42
N LYS A 161 -23.59 -16.04 -4.91
CA LYS A 161 -23.94 -15.98 -3.49
C LYS A 161 -23.09 -16.90 -2.64
N GLU A 162 -22.80 -18.10 -3.11
CA GLU A 162 -21.91 -19.04 -2.40
C GLU A 162 -20.50 -18.45 -2.24
N ARG A 163 -20.00 -17.80 -3.29
CA ARG A 163 -18.64 -17.27 -3.30
C ARG A 163 -18.47 -15.95 -2.55
N PHE A 164 -19.45 -15.06 -2.64
CA PHE A 164 -19.33 -13.68 -2.14
C PHE A 164 -20.31 -13.34 -1.00
N GLY A 165 -21.13 -14.30 -0.58
CA GLY A 165 -22.15 -14.13 0.45
C GLY A 165 -23.48 -13.60 -0.10
N MET A 166 -24.43 -13.42 0.81
CA MET A 166 -25.77 -12.89 0.48
C MET A 166 -25.68 -11.40 0.09
N PRO A 167 -26.46 -10.95 -0.91
CA PRO A 167 -26.51 -9.55 -1.29
C PRO A 167 -27.10 -8.70 -0.17
N ALA A 168 -26.71 -7.44 -0.11
CA ALA A 168 -27.31 -6.48 0.81
C ALA A 168 -28.79 -6.25 0.49
N TRP A 169 -29.12 -6.24 -0.81
CA TRP A 169 -30.47 -6.11 -1.33
C TRP A 169 -30.67 -7.05 -2.53
N GLN A 170 -31.85 -7.66 -2.61
CA GLN A 170 -32.25 -8.47 -3.77
C GLN A 170 -33.70 -8.17 -4.15
N LEU A 171 -33.93 -7.95 -5.44
CA LEU A 171 -35.25 -7.81 -6.05
C LEU A 171 -35.44 -8.93 -7.08
N ASN A 172 -36.68 -9.40 -7.23
CA ASN A 172 -37.05 -10.42 -8.21
C ASN A 172 -38.32 -10.02 -8.96
N GLY A 173 -38.55 -10.61 -10.13
CA GLY A 173 -39.74 -10.43 -10.95
C GLY A 173 -39.91 -8.99 -11.46
N GLU A 174 -41.13 -8.50 -11.40
CA GLU A 174 -41.51 -7.16 -11.90
C GLU A 174 -40.81 -6.03 -11.13
N ALA A 175 -40.63 -6.20 -9.82
CA ALA A 175 -39.87 -5.26 -8.99
C ALA A 175 -38.40 -5.16 -9.42
N ALA A 176 -37.79 -6.24 -9.91
CA ALA A 176 -36.41 -6.14 -10.42
C ALA A 176 -36.35 -5.29 -11.69
N ARG A 177 -37.33 -5.46 -12.59
CA ARG A 177 -37.39 -4.78 -13.90
C ARG A 177 -37.49 -3.27 -13.77
N GLU A 178 -38.22 -2.78 -12.77
CA GLU A 178 -38.34 -1.35 -12.47
C GLU A 178 -36.97 -0.67 -12.24
N PHE A 179 -36.05 -1.36 -11.54
CA PHE A 179 -34.71 -0.84 -11.22
C PHE A 179 -33.64 -1.28 -12.23
N GLY A 180 -34.06 -1.64 -13.44
CA GLY A 180 -33.20 -1.98 -14.56
C GLY A 180 -32.52 -0.78 -15.21
N PRO A 181 -31.48 -1.01 -16.04
CA PRO A 181 -31.02 0.01 -16.95
C PRO A 181 -32.07 0.23 -18.07
N TRP A 182 -32.56 1.46 -18.17
CA TRP A 182 -33.49 1.91 -19.19
C TRP A 182 -32.75 2.76 -20.22
N ASP A 183 -33.17 2.70 -21.48
CA ASP A 183 -32.69 3.61 -22.49
C ASP A 183 -33.36 4.99 -22.34
N VAL A 184 -32.90 5.97 -23.14
CA VAL A 184 -33.45 7.33 -23.12
C VAL A 184 -34.92 7.36 -23.58
N GLY A 185 -35.38 6.33 -24.30
CA GLY A 185 -36.76 6.16 -24.73
C GLY A 185 -37.67 5.45 -23.72
N GLY A 186 -37.15 5.09 -22.53
CA GLY A 186 -37.91 4.41 -21.49
C GLY A 186 -38.15 2.92 -21.75
N SER A 187 -37.38 2.29 -22.66
CA SER A 187 -37.42 0.84 -22.88
C SER A 187 -36.30 0.15 -22.08
N PRO A 188 -36.54 -1.07 -21.56
CA PRO A 188 -35.53 -1.79 -20.79
C PRO A 188 -34.39 -2.24 -21.72
N VAL A 189 -33.15 -1.92 -21.35
CA VAL A 189 -31.95 -2.25 -22.14
C VAL A 189 -31.52 -3.70 -21.94
N LEU A 190 -31.95 -4.32 -20.84
CA LEU A 190 -31.60 -5.66 -20.46
C LEU A 190 -32.85 -6.48 -20.14
N ASP A 191 -32.82 -7.75 -20.53
CA ASP A 191 -33.85 -8.72 -20.16
C ASP A 191 -33.38 -9.52 -18.93
N PHE A 192 -33.99 -9.25 -17.78
CA PHE A 192 -33.65 -9.85 -16.50
C PHE A 192 -34.87 -9.99 -15.59
N ASP A 193 -34.78 -10.89 -14.61
CA ASP A 193 -35.82 -11.16 -13.61
C ASP A 193 -35.32 -11.09 -12.17
N ALA A 194 -34.02 -10.91 -11.95
CA ALA A 194 -33.43 -10.75 -10.64
C ALA A 194 -32.34 -9.67 -10.65
N LEU A 195 -32.32 -8.86 -9.59
CA LEU A 195 -31.29 -7.87 -9.31
C LEU A 195 -30.74 -8.10 -7.91
N ALA A 196 -29.43 -8.32 -7.79
CA ALA A 196 -28.72 -8.42 -6.52
C ALA A 196 -27.71 -7.27 -6.36
N VAL A 197 -27.72 -6.63 -5.20
CA VAL A 197 -26.91 -5.44 -4.91
C VAL A 197 -25.95 -5.74 -3.76
N TYR A 198 -24.66 -5.50 -4.01
CA TYR A 198 -23.58 -5.76 -3.08
C TYR A 198 -22.80 -4.48 -2.78
N ALA A 199 -22.85 -4.02 -1.52
CA ALA A 199 -22.13 -2.83 -1.08
C ALA A 199 -20.71 -3.12 -0.56
N ASN A 200 -20.39 -4.39 -0.25
CA ASN A 200 -19.18 -4.76 0.50
C ASN A 200 -18.13 -5.52 -0.32
N ILE A 201 -18.42 -5.87 -1.57
CA ILE A 201 -17.49 -6.64 -2.43
C ILE A 201 -16.36 -5.74 -2.95
N ILE A 202 -16.66 -4.47 -3.23
CA ILE A 202 -15.71 -3.53 -3.82
C ILE A 202 -15.64 -2.28 -2.95
N ARG A 203 -14.43 -1.94 -2.47
CA ARG A 203 -14.22 -0.78 -1.60
C ARG A 203 -14.76 0.51 -2.23
N ASN A 204 -15.65 1.20 -1.51
CA ASN A 204 -16.32 2.46 -1.88
C ASN A 204 -17.16 2.39 -3.17
N ARG A 205 -17.64 1.21 -3.55
CA ARG A 205 -18.45 1.01 -4.75
C ARG A 205 -19.56 0.00 -4.51
N VAL A 206 -20.65 0.15 -5.24
CA VAL A 206 -21.80 -0.76 -5.18
C VAL A 206 -21.83 -1.58 -6.46
N LEU A 207 -21.77 -2.91 -6.32
CA LEU A 207 -21.88 -3.86 -7.42
C LEU A 207 -23.36 -4.25 -7.59
N HIS A 208 -23.86 -4.11 -8.81
CA HIS A 208 -25.19 -4.54 -9.23
C HIS A 208 -25.02 -5.73 -10.15
N VAL A 209 -25.71 -6.83 -9.84
CA VAL A 209 -25.69 -8.07 -10.61
C VAL A 209 -27.10 -8.36 -11.08
N TYR A 210 -27.28 -8.41 -12.40
CA TYR A 210 -28.54 -8.68 -13.07
C TYR A 210 -28.53 -10.10 -13.60
N ALA A 211 -29.57 -10.86 -13.28
CA ALA A 211 -29.71 -12.26 -13.69
C ALA A 211 -31.08 -12.53 -14.30
N ARG A 212 -31.13 -13.54 -15.18
CA ARG A 212 -32.35 -14.10 -15.74
C ARG A 212 -32.34 -15.61 -15.56
N ASN A 213 -33.39 -16.17 -14.96
CA ASN A 213 -33.46 -17.61 -14.64
C ASN A 213 -32.17 -18.09 -13.98
N ASP A 214 -31.72 -17.37 -12.94
CA ASP A 214 -30.46 -17.58 -12.20
C ASP A 214 -29.16 -17.31 -12.99
N ARG A 215 -29.18 -17.17 -14.31
CA ARG A 215 -27.98 -16.86 -15.11
C ARG A 215 -27.67 -15.37 -15.09
N ILE A 216 -26.44 -15.00 -14.72
CA ILE A 216 -25.99 -13.61 -14.73
C ILE A 216 -25.88 -13.12 -16.17
N VAL A 217 -26.66 -12.10 -16.52
CA VAL A 217 -26.70 -11.50 -17.86
C VAL A 217 -25.86 -10.23 -17.93
N TYR A 218 -25.74 -9.51 -16.82
CA TYR A 218 -25.00 -8.26 -16.76
C TYR A 218 -24.58 -7.94 -15.33
N ALA A 219 -23.45 -7.27 -15.17
CA ALA A 219 -23.07 -6.70 -13.88
C ALA A 219 -22.33 -5.39 -14.08
N THR A 220 -22.61 -4.43 -13.19
CA THR A 220 -22.06 -3.08 -13.26
C THR A 220 -21.74 -2.54 -11.87
N VAL A 221 -20.90 -1.52 -11.82
CA VAL A 221 -20.42 -0.95 -10.56
C VAL A 221 -20.64 0.55 -10.58
N THR A 222 -21.37 1.04 -9.59
CA THR A 222 -21.56 2.47 -9.38
C THR A 222 -20.68 2.95 -8.22
N ARG A 223 -20.31 4.23 -8.21
CA ARG A 223 -19.70 4.82 -7.01
C ARG A 223 -20.75 4.82 -5.92
N GLN A 224 -20.35 4.47 -4.71
CA GLN A 224 -21.19 4.73 -3.55
C GLN A 224 -21.26 6.25 -3.39
N VAL A 225 -22.38 6.85 -3.81
CA VAL A 225 -22.65 8.26 -3.55
C VAL A 225 -23.00 8.33 -2.08
N ALA A 226 -22.10 8.91 -1.28
CA ALA A 226 -22.39 9.21 0.11
C ALA A 226 -23.35 10.41 0.12
N TRP A 227 -24.65 10.12 -0.01
CA TRP A 227 -25.67 11.14 0.17
C TRP A 227 -25.56 11.68 1.59
N SER A 228 -25.27 12.96 1.71
CA SER A 228 -25.36 13.69 2.97
C SER A 228 -26.74 14.35 3.07
N LYS A 229 -27.18 14.66 4.29
CA LYS A 229 -28.39 15.48 4.49
C LYS A 229 -28.31 16.84 3.78
N ALA A 230 -27.11 17.31 3.43
CA ALA A 230 -26.93 18.55 2.68
C ALA A 230 -27.28 18.40 1.19
N ASP A 231 -27.11 17.21 0.62
CA ASP A 231 -27.44 16.91 -0.79
C ASP A 231 -28.95 16.77 -1.01
N CYS A 232 -29.71 16.50 0.06
CA CYS A 232 -31.17 16.47 0.04
C CYS A 232 -31.82 17.85 0.30
N LYS A 233 -31.02 18.92 0.44
CA LYS A 233 -31.58 20.27 0.52
C LYS A 233 -31.91 20.77 -0.88
N PRO A 234 -33.11 21.33 -1.11
CA PRO A 234 -33.40 21.94 -2.39
C PRO A 234 -32.41 23.07 -2.66
N LEU A 235 -32.05 23.25 -3.92
CA LEU A 235 -31.20 24.36 -4.35
C LEU A 235 -31.81 25.70 -3.89
N PRO A 236 -30.99 26.72 -3.60
CA PRO A 236 -31.50 28.02 -3.19
C PRO A 236 -32.56 28.54 -4.17
N GLY A 237 -33.79 28.79 -3.68
CA GLY A 237 -34.93 29.21 -4.50
C GLY A 237 -35.91 28.11 -4.91
N HIS A 238 -35.64 26.84 -4.57
CA HIS A 238 -36.54 25.72 -4.81
C HIS A 238 -37.18 25.23 -3.50
N THR A 239 -38.45 24.86 -3.54
CA THR A 239 -39.15 24.22 -2.42
C THR A 239 -39.47 22.78 -2.84
N LEU A 240 -39.09 21.80 -2.01
CA LEU A 240 -39.56 20.43 -2.17
C LEU A 240 -41.08 20.44 -1.90
N MET A 241 -41.89 20.13 -2.93
CA MET A 241 -43.31 19.90 -2.71
C MET A 241 -43.49 18.57 -1.95
N PRO A 242 -44.42 18.54 -0.98
CA PRO A 242 -44.73 17.35 -0.20
C PRO A 242 -45.36 16.23 -1.04
#